data_AF-A0A7W8G754-F1
#
_entry.id   AF-A0A7W8G754-F1
#
_cell.length_a   1.000
_cell.length_b   1.000
_cell.length_c   1.000
_cell.angle_alpha   90.00
_cell.angle_beta   90.00
_cell.angle_gamma   90.00
#
_symmetry.space_group_name_H-M   'P 1'
#
loop_
_entity.id
_entity.type
_entity.pdbx_description
1 polymer ?
#
loop_
_entity_poly.entity_id
_entity_poly.type
_entity_poly.pdbx_seq_one_letter_code
_entity_poly.pdbx_strand_id
1 'polypeptide(L)'
;MTKEELIKSYIEQVKNSKNPKDEIKKIIREIDNLKYENSNTNISDADKIALIKGINRHFKLIEDSTEVYKSFSQDRTRICSATDNSEIIKMLDNAENAIRG
;
A
#
# COMPACT_ATOMS: atom_id res chain seq x y z
N MET A 1 10.51 8.76 -13.29
CA MET A 1 10.35 8.20 -11.92
C MET A 1 10.30 6.68 -12.02
N THR A 2 10.99 5.94 -11.15
CA THR A 2 10.98 4.47 -11.20
C THR A 2 9.81 3.87 -10.42
N LYS A 3 9.45 2.60 -10.68
CA LYS A 3 8.39 1.89 -9.94
C LYS A 3 8.67 1.85 -8.43
N GLU A 4 9.93 1.65 -8.04
CA GLU A 4 10.33 1.60 -6.63
C GLU A 4 10.20 2.95 -5.93
N GLU A 5 10.55 4.05 -6.61
CA GLU A 5 10.34 5.40 -6.08
C GLU A 5 8.86 5.71 -5.90
N LEU A 6 8.02 5.25 -6.83
CA LEU A 6 6.57 5.43 -6.74
C LEU A 6 5.98 4.65 -5.56
N ILE A 7 6.40 3.39 -5.37
CA ILE A 7 6.00 2.58 -4.21
C ILE A 7 6.42 3.27 -2.90
N LYS A 8 7.66 3.78 -2.80
CA LYS A 8 8.12 4.50 -1.61
C LYS A 8 7.30 5.76 -1.34
N SER A 9 7.01 6.54 -2.38
CA SER A 9 6.18 7.74 -2.27
C SER A 9 4.78 7.41 -1.74
N TYR A 10 4.13 6.37 -2.27
CA TYR A 10 2.82 5.93 -1.79
C TYR A 10 2.85 5.46 -0.34
N ILE A 11 3.86 4.70 0.05
CA ILE A 11 4.05 4.27 1.43
C ILE A 11 4.18 5.48 2.37
N GLU A 12 5.00 6.48 1.99
CA GLU A 12 5.18 7.69 2.79
C GLU A 12 3.89 8.50 2.90
N GLN A 13 3.09 8.61 1.84
CA GLN A 13 1.78 9.26 1.88
C GLN A 13 0.86 8.60 2.91
N VAL A 14 0.78 7.26 2.91
CA VAL A 14 -0.05 6.51 3.84
C VAL A 14 0.43 6.68 5.29
N LYS A 15 1.75 6.63 5.52
CA LYS A 15 2.35 6.81 6.85
C LYS A 15 2.14 8.21 7.42
N ASN A 16 2.19 9.23 6.56
CA ASN A 16 2.01 10.63 6.96
C ASN A 16 0.54 11.07 6.96
N SER A 17 -0.37 10.25 6.40
CA SER A 17 -1.79 10.56 6.37
C SER A 17 -2.43 10.43 7.74
N LYS A 18 -3.34 11.36 8.05
CA LYS A 18 -4.19 11.27 9.24
C LYS A 18 -5.20 10.13 9.14
N ASN A 19 -5.49 9.65 7.92
CA ASN A 19 -6.42 8.57 7.67
C ASN A 19 -5.84 7.61 6.61
N PRO A 20 -4.96 6.68 7.04
CA PRO A 20 -4.26 5.74 6.17
C PRO A 20 -5.17 4.94 5.23
N LYS A 21 -6.38 4.58 5.69
CA LYS A 21 -7.35 3.81 4.92
C LYS A 21 -7.87 4.57 3.70
N ASP A 22 -8.26 5.83 3.89
CA ASP A 22 -8.73 6.65 2.78
C ASP A 22 -7.58 7.03 1.83
N GLU A 23 -6.36 7.16 2.35
CA GLU A 23 -5.17 7.36 1.52
C GLU A 23 -4.92 6.16 0.61
N ILE A 24 -5.00 4.94 1.14
CA ILE A 24 -4.87 3.71 0.36
C ILE A 24 -5.95 3.62 -0.73
N LYS A 25 -7.21 4.03 -0.46
CA LYS A 25 -8.25 4.07 -1.50
C LYS A 25 -7.89 5.03 -2.63
N LYS A 26 -7.33 6.20 -2.30
CA LYS A 26 -6.89 7.17 -3.30
C LYS A 26 -5.75 6.61 -4.13
N ILE A 27 -4.76 6.00 -3.48
CA ILE A 27 -3.60 5.37 -4.15
C ILE A 27 -4.06 4.26 -5.10
N ILE A 28 -4.96 3.38 -4.67
CA ILE A 28 -5.51 2.32 -5.54
C ILE A 28 -6.19 2.93 -6.78
N ARG A 29 -6.99 3.99 -6.61
CA ARG A 29 -7.62 4.70 -7.73
C ARG A 29 -6.60 5.39 -8.63
N GLU A 30 -5.55 5.95 -8.06
CA GLU A 30 -4.48 6.57 -8.83
C GLU A 30 -3.73 5.52 -9.65
N ILE A 31 -3.39 4.37 -9.06
CA ILE A 31 -2.77 3.25 -9.75
C ILE A 31 -3.64 2.74 -10.90
N ASP A 32 -4.96 2.70 -10.71
CA ASP A 32 -5.87 2.28 -11.78
C ASP A 32 -5.88 3.25 -12.97
N ASN A 33 -5.67 4.53 -12.71
CA ASN A 33 -5.64 5.61 -13.70
C ASN A 33 -4.22 6.01 -14.14
N LEU A 34 -3.17 5.33 -13.66
CA LEU A 34 -1.79 5.60 -14.04
C LEU A 34 -1.58 5.36 -15.54
N LYS A 35 -0.86 6.28 -16.18
CA LYS A 35 -0.54 6.21 -17.61
C LYS A 35 0.97 6.29 -17.81
N TYR A 36 1.48 5.61 -18.83
CA TYR A 36 2.87 5.81 -19.23
C TYR A 36 3.02 7.20 -19.84
N GLU A 37 4.02 7.96 -19.39
CA GLU A 37 4.34 9.30 -19.91
C GLU A 37 4.50 9.31 -21.44
N ASN A 38 5.04 8.22 -22.01
CA ASN A 38 5.40 8.16 -23.42
C ASN A 38 4.25 7.80 -24.37
N SER A 39 3.15 7.22 -23.89
CA SER A 39 2.08 6.72 -24.76
C SER A 39 0.68 7.22 -24.37
N ASN A 40 0.53 7.88 -23.21
CA ASN A 40 -0.77 8.25 -22.64
C ASN A 40 -1.75 7.06 -22.52
N THR A 41 -1.24 5.82 -22.62
CA THR A 41 -2.00 4.60 -22.38
C THR A 41 -1.90 4.24 -20.91
N ASN A 42 -2.98 3.68 -20.37
CA ASN A 42 -2.96 3.16 -19.01
C ASN A 42 -1.85 2.11 -18.86
N ILE A 43 -1.27 2.06 -17.66
CA ILE A 43 -0.29 1.02 -17.34
C ILE A 43 -0.95 -0.36 -17.41
N SER A 44 -0.16 -1.36 -17.80
CA SER A 44 -0.65 -2.74 -17.87
C SER A 44 -1.13 -3.24 -16.51
N ASP A 45 -2.11 -4.14 -16.49
CA ASP A 45 -2.60 -4.78 -15.26
C ASP A 45 -1.47 -5.47 -14.48
N ALA A 46 -0.48 -6.04 -15.19
CA ALA A 46 0.71 -6.60 -14.56
C ALA A 46 1.53 -5.55 -13.77
N ASP A 47 1.61 -4.33 -14.29
CA ASP A 47 2.31 -3.23 -13.64
C ASP A 47 1.49 -2.65 -12.48
N LYS A 48 0.16 -2.57 -12.63
CA LYS A 48 -0.74 -2.20 -11.52
C LYS A 48 -0.58 -3.18 -10.36
N ILE A 49 -0.62 -4.48 -10.65
CA ILE A 49 -0.42 -5.55 -9.66
C ILE A 49 0.97 -5.43 -9.02
N ALA A 50 2.02 -5.15 -9.80
CA ALA A 50 3.37 -5.00 -9.25
C ALA A 50 3.46 -3.83 -8.26
N LEU A 51 2.82 -2.69 -8.56
CA LEU A 51 2.76 -1.55 -7.64
C LEU A 51 1.99 -1.89 -6.36
N ILE A 52 0.81 -2.49 -6.49
CA ILE A 52 -0.03 -2.91 -5.35
C ILE A 52 0.72 -3.90 -4.46
N LYS A 53 1.39 -4.90 -5.06
CA LYS A 53 2.21 -5.87 -4.31
C LYS A 53 3.38 -5.23 -3.59
N GLY A 54 4.04 -4.25 -4.22
CA GLY A 54 5.14 -3.52 -3.61
C GLY A 54 4.71 -2.80 -2.33
N ILE A 55 3.56 -2.12 -2.39
CA ILE A 55 2.95 -1.44 -1.24
C ILE A 55 2.53 -2.47 -0.18
N ASN A 56 1.84 -3.53 -0.58
CA ASN A 56 1.31 -4.57 0.30
C ASN A 56 2.44 -5.28 1.08
N ARG A 57 3.54 -5.61 0.40
CA ARG A 57 4.71 -6.24 1.03
C ARG A 57 5.28 -5.37 2.15
N HIS A 58 5.29 -4.05 1.99
CA HIS A 58 5.77 -3.16 3.04
C HIS A 58 4.89 -3.21 4.29
N PHE A 59 3.57 -3.16 4.12
CA PHE A 59 2.63 -3.24 5.25
C PHE A 59 2.64 -4.61 5.93
N LYS A 60 2.78 -5.71 5.18
CA LYS A 60 2.96 -7.05 5.75
C LYS A 60 4.23 -7.13 6.61
N LEU A 61 5.36 -6.62 6.12
CA LEU A 61 6.60 -6.59 6.90
C LEU A 61 6.49 -5.77 8.20
N ILE A 62 5.74 -4.66 8.17
CA ILE A 62 5.47 -3.88 9.38
C ILE A 62 4.54 -4.65 10.32
N GLU A 63 3.46 -5.26 9.82
CA GLU A 63 2.53 -6.05 10.62
C GLU A 63 3.27 -7.17 11.37
N ASP A 64 4.04 -8.00 10.65
CA ASP A 64 4.89 -9.05 11.23
C ASP A 64 5.84 -8.49 12.31
N SER A 65 6.50 -7.35 12.03
CA SER A 65 7.42 -6.72 12.98
C SER A 65 6.70 -6.18 14.22
N THR A 66 5.47 -5.67 14.07
CA THR A 66 4.66 -5.13 15.17
C THR A 66 3.97 -6.23 15.99
N GLU A 67 3.64 -7.37 15.39
CA GLU A 67 3.09 -8.53 16.10
C GLU A 67 4.14 -9.15 17.04
N VAL A 68 5.39 -9.23 16.58
CA VAL A 68 6.54 -9.62 17.40
C VAL A 68 6.75 -8.62 18.55
N TYR A 69 6.60 -7.32 18.31
CA TYR A 69 6.79 -6.29 19.34
C TYR A 69 5.63 -6.20 20.34
N LYS A 70 4.38 -6.43 19.91
CA LYS A 70 3.20 -6.47 20.80
C LYS A 70 3.28 -7.59 21.83
N SER A 71 4.00 -8.66 21.53
CA SER A 71 4.29 -9.72 22.49
C SER A 71 5.23 -9.26 23.62
N PHE A 72 5.90 -8.12 23.47
CA PHE A 72 6.91 -7.62 24.43
C PHE A 72 6.64 -6.24 25.03
N SER A 73 5.90 -5.32 24.38
CA SER A 73 5.72 -3.96 24.92
C SER A 73 4.40 -3.28 24.51
N GLN A 74 3.62 -2.87 25.52
CA GLN A 74 2.37 -2.08 25.44
C GLN A 74 2.62 -0.58 25.19
N ASP A 75 3.61 -0.18 24.38
CA ASP A 75 4.01 1.24 24.32
C ASP A 75 3.50 2.01 23.10
N ARG A 76 3.02 3.22 23.38
CA ARG A 76 2.18 4.08 22.52
C ARG A 76 3.00 4.85 21.49
N THR A 77 3.69 4.16 20.59
CA THR A 77 4.13 4.82 19.35
C THR A 77 3.04 4.67 18.31
N ARG A 78 2.66 5.81 17.71
CA ARG A 78 1.64 6.00 16.67
C ARG A 78 2.06 5.39 15.33
N ILE A 79 2.68 4.21 15.37
CA ILE A 79 2.83 3.31 14.24
C ILE A 79 1.39 2.92 13.90
N CYS A 80 0.96 3.05 12.63
CA CYS A 80 -0.34 2.55 12.16
C CYS A 80 -0.68 1.29 12.95
N SER A 81 -1.77 1.33 13.72
CA SER A 81 -2.05 0.24 14.64
C SER A 81 -2.06 -1.06 13.84
N ALA A 82 -1.62 -2.18 14.40
CA ALA A 82 -1.62 -3.45 13.66
C ALA A 82 -3.00 -3.74 13.02
N THR A 83 -4.07 -3.26 13.65
CA THR A 83 -5.44 -3.27 13.11
C THR A 83 -5.59 -2.47 11.82
N ASP A 84 -5.03 -1.26 11.74
CA ASP A 84 -5.03 -0.43 10.53
C ASP A 84 -4.24 -1.10 9.40
N ASN A 85 -3.09 -1.71 9.71
CA ASN A 85 -2.30 -2.42 8.70
C ASN A 85 -3.04 -3.64 8.14
N SER A 86 -3.71 -4.43 8.98
CA SER A 86 -4.51 -5.58 8.54
C SER A 86 -5.62 -5.18 7.56
N GLU A 87 -6.30 -4.06 7.82
CA GLU A 87 -7.31 -3.52 6.90
C GLU A 87 -6.70 -2.99 5.60
N ILE A 88 -5.56 -2.30 5.67
CA ILE A 88 -4.82 -1.84 4.48
C ILE A 88 -4.41 -3.03 3.61
N ILE A 89 -3.87 -4.09 4.23
CA ILE A 89 -3.47 -5.33 3.55
C ILE A 89 -4.67 -5.95 2.84
N LYS A 90 -5.82 -6.08 3.52
CA LYS A 90 -7.06 -6.59 2.91
C LYS A 90 -7.52 -5.74 1.73
N MET A 91 -7.42 -4.41 1.83
CA MET A 91 -7.81 -3.51 0.74
C MET A 91 -6.90 -3.67 -0.48
N LEU A 92 -5.59 -3.85 -0.25
CA LEU A 92 -4.61 -4.09 -1.31
C LEU A 92 -4.78 -5.48 -1.94
N ASP A 93 -5.03 -6.52 -1.14
CA ASP A 93 -5.33 -7.87 -1.62
C ASP A 93 -6.62 -7.88 -2.47
N ASN A 94 -7.67 -7.18 -2.03
CA ASN A 94 -8.91 -7.03 -2.80
C ASN A 94 -8.69 -6.28 -4.12
N ALA A 95 -7.86 -5.23 -4.12
CA ALA A 95 -7.52 -4.50 -5.34
C ALA A 95 -6.72 -5.37 -6.34
N GLU A 96 -5.75 -6.15 -5.85
CA GLU A 96 -5.02 -7.11 -6.68
C GLU A 96 -5.98 -8.14 -7.30
N ASN A 97 -6.89 -8.71 -6.51
CA ASN A 97 -7.84 -9.71 -6.98
C ASN A 97 -8.82 -9.12 -8.01
N ALA A 98 -9.29 -7.89 -7.80
CA ALA A 98 -10.18 -7.20 -8.74
C ALA A 98 -9.52 -6.97 -10.12
N ILE A 99 -8.21 -6.75 -10.16
CA ILE A 99 -7.46 -6.59 -11.42
C ILE A 99 -7.23 -7.94 -12.10
N ARG A 100 -7.11 -9.03 -11.33
CA ARG A 100 -6.85 -10.37 -11.87
C ARG A 100 -8.06 -11.03 -12.53
N GLY A 101 -9.28 -10.64 -12.15
CA GLY A 101 -10.52 -11.22 -12.64
C GLY A 101 -10.95 -12.45 -11.83
#